data_AF-A0A972SLU9-F1
#
_entry.id   AF-A0A972SLU9-F1
#
_cell.length_a   1.000
_cell.length_b   1.000
_cell.length_c   1.000
_cell.angle_alpha   90.00
_cell.angle_beta   90.00
_cell.angle_gamma   90.00
#
_symmetry.space_group_name_H-M   'P 1'
#
loop_
_entity.id
_entity.type
_entity.pdbx_description
1 polymer ?
#
loop_
_entity_poly.entity_id
_entity_poly.type
_entity_poly.pdbx_seq_one_letter_code
_entity_poly.pdbx_strand_id
1 'polypeptide(L)'
;MSSTPIVAIVSGLIGALVSAYLSYIVRLKAKHREDSDERKRLAHVNFLLLTNVVAADFFIKDFSEKLVNARGIKMEGYGLPHATAVFFATRAAEMSHEDISHVQLLLKPFIRAAIGATENFEIDQSNLGRMKEVAIYAYYGCQTAMARLKAALDLLDVSLEKGDPRLLDATVFHSVFRAYREYADAAGILRAALQNSAELSSEYSVKCLNRSFAALKAEISASFEHNAKLELAKKAADAATAPSPTEMEVASGSESK
;
A
#
# COMPACT_ATOMS: atom_id res chain seq x y z
N MET A 1 -31.47 -77.18 3.71
CA MET A 1 -31.34 -75.91 4.47
C MET A 1 -31.17 -74.78 3.46
N SER A 2 -32.08 -73.82 3.43
CA SER A 2 -32.11 -72.77 2.39
C SER A 2 -31.02 -71.71 2.65
N SER A 3 -30.05 -71.61 1.75
CA SER A 3 -28.96 -70.62 1.75
C SER A 3 -29.41 -69.23 1.27
N THR A 4 -30.62 -69.11 0.72
CA THR A 4 -31.21 -67.89 0.15
C THR A 4 -31.33 -66.69 1.09
N PRO A 5 -31.77 -66.79 2.37
CA PRO A 5 -31.84 -65.64 3.27
C PRO A 5 -30.45 -65.12 3.67
N ILE A 6 -29.45 -66.00 3.80
CA ILE A 6 -28.07 -65.61 4.12
C ILE A 6 -27.45 -64.85 2.94
N VAL A 7 -27.67 -65.34 1.71
CA VAL A 7 -27.21 -64.65 0.48
C VAL A 7 -27.88 -63.28 0.34
N ALA A 8 -29.16 -63.14 0.68
CA ALA A 8 -29.87 -61.86 0.65
C ALA A 8 -29.36 -60.85 1.69
N ILE A 9 -29.04 -61.30 2.91
CA ILE A 9 -28.46 -60.45 3.96
C ILE A 9 -27.05 -59.99 3.56
N VAL A 10 -26.22 -60.90 3.06
CA VAL A 10 -24.85 -60.60 2.63
C VAL A 10 -24.85 -59.66 1.42
N SER A 11 -25.72 -59.88 0.43
CA SER A 11 -25.82 -59.00 -0.74
C SER A 11 -26.37 -57.62 -0.37
N GLY A 12 -27.34 -57.54 0.55
CA GLY A 12 -27.84 -56.27 1.10
C GLY A 12 -26.76 -55.50 1.87
N LEU A 13 -25.95 -56.21 2.67
CA LEU A 13 -24.83 -55.61 3.42
C LEU A 13 -23.74 -55.08 2.48
N ILE A 14 -23.37 -55.85 1.46
CA ILE A 14 -22.39 -55.43 0.44
C ILE A 14 -22.92 -54.21 -0.33
N GLY A 15 -24.20 -54.21 -0.72
CA GLY A 15 -24.83 -53.06 -1.36
C GLY A 15 -24.82 -51.81 -0.49
N ALA A 16 -25.13 -51.96 0.80
CA ALA A 16 -25.07 -50.86 1.77
C ALA A 16 -23.65 -50.34 1.99
N LEU A 17 -22.65 -51.22 2.08
CA LEU A 17 -21.23 -50.87 2.19
C LEU A 17 -20.71 -50.13 0.97
N VAL A 18 -21.03 -50.61 -0.24
CA VAL A 18 -20.67 -49.95 -1.49
C VAL A 18 -21.35 -48.57 -1.59
N SER A 19 -22.63 -48.48 -1.24
CA SER A 19 -23.36 -47.19 -1.21
C SER A 19 -22.74 -46.20 -0.21
N ALA A 20 -22.42 -46.64 1.01
CA ALA A 20 -21.77 -45.82 2.02
C ALA A 20 -20.38 -45.36 1.57
N TYR A 21 -19.60 -46.24 0.94
CA TYR A 21 -18.28 -45.91 0.39
C TYR A 21 -18.36 -44.89 -0.75
N LEU A 22 -19.29 -45.05 -1.70
CA LEU A 22 -19.50 -44.05 -2.75
C LEU A 22 -19.97 -42.71 -2.18
N SER A 23 -20.88 -42.73 -1.20
CA SER A 23 -21.34 -41.51 -0.51
C SER A 23 -20.18 -40.80 0.19
N TYR A 24 -19.30 -41.55 0.85
CA TYR A 24 -18.09 -41.03 1.48
C TYR A 24 -17.15 -40.39 0.47
N ILE A 25 -16.85 -41.06 -0.65
CA ILE A 25 -16.00 -40.51 -1.73
C ILE A 25 -16.59 -39.21 -2.28
N VAL A 26 -17.90 -39.17 -2.53
CA VAL A 26 -18.56 -37.97 -3.07
C VAL A 26 -18.45 -36.82 -2.07
N ARG A 27 -18.68 -37.06 -0.77
CA ARG A 27 -18.48 -36.04 0.28
C ARG A 27 -17.04 -35.57 0.35
N LEU A 28 -16.07 -36.47 0.23
CA LEU A 28 -14.65 -36.14 0.28
C LEU A 28 -14.23 -35.29 -0.93
N LYS A 29 -14.72 -35.63 -2.13
CA LYS A 29 -14.55 -34.83 -3.35
C LYS A 29 -15.24 -33.47 -3.25
N ALA A 30 -16.44 -33.41 -2.70
CA ALA A 30 -17.17 -32.15 -2.49
C ALA A 30 -16.41 -31.23 -1.54
N LYS A 31 -15.94 -31.77 -0.40
CA LYS A 31 -15.12 -31.03 0.56
C LYS A 31 -13.80 -30.53 -0.06
N HIS A 32 -13.12 -31.37 -0.84
CA HIS A 32 -11.91 -30.94 -1.55
C HIS A 32 -12.15 -29.82 -2.57
N ARG A 33 -13.32 -29.83 -3.23
CA ARG A 33 -13.70 -28.73 -4.13
C ARG A 33 -13.98 -27.45 -3.36
N GLU A 34 -14.75 -27.53 -2.28
CA GLU A 34 -15.06 -26.40 -1.42
C GLU A 34 -13.77 -25.78 -0.83
N ASP A 35 -12.88 -26.60 -0.29
CA ASP A 35 -11.57 -26.16 0.21
C ASP A 35 -10.72 -25.50 -0.89
N SER A 36 -10.80 -26.00 -2.13
CA SER A 36 -10.08 -25.42 -3.27
C SER A 36 -10.66 -24.05 -3.66
N ASP A 37 -11.98 -23.93 -3.72
CA ASP A 37 -12.66 -22.70 -4.12
C ASP A 37 -12.45 -21.59 -3.07
N GLU A 38 -12.50 -21.94 -1.79
CA GLU A 38 -12.19 -21.02 -0.68
C GLU A 38 -10.75 -20.51 -0.78
N ARG A 39 -9.77 -21.39 -1.03
CA ARG A 39 -8.36 -21.00 -1.24
C ARG A 39 -8.20 -20.05 -2.42
N LYS A 40 -8.83 -20.34 -3.56
CA LYS A 40 -8.76 -19.47 -4.74
C LYS A 40 -9.35 -18.10 -4.45
N ARG A 41 -10.47 -18.04 -3.73
CA ARG A 41 -11.10 -16.78 -3.32
C ARG A 41 -10.20 -15.96 -2.39
N LEU A 42 -9.59 -16.59 -1.39
CA LEU A 42 -8.65 -15.93 -0.48
C LEU A 42 -7.42 -15.41 -1.22
N ALA A 43 -6.84 -16.22 -2.12
CA ALA A 43 -5.72 -15.80 -2.94
C ALA A 43 -6.11 -14.62 -3.87
N HIS A 44 -7.32 -14.62 -4.40
CA HIS A 44 -7.83 -13.54 -5.25
C HIS A 44 -8.00 -12.21 -4.48
N VAL A 45 -8.55 -12.24 -3.26
CA VAL A 45 -8.71 -11.01 -2.45
C VAL A 45 -7.35 -10.40 -2.12
N ASN A 46 -6.40 -11.22 -1.67
CA ASN A 46 -5.04 -10.75 -1.36
C ASN A 46 -4.29 -10.27 -2.61
N PHE A 47 -4.52 -10.91 -3.76
CA PHE A 47 -4.02 -10.45 -5.06
C PHE A 47 -4.52 -9.04 -5.40
N LEU A 48 -5.80 -8.73 -5.17
CA LEU A 48 -6.35 -7.40 -5.44
C LEU A 48 -5.75 -6.34 -4.51
N LEU A 49 -5.57 -6.65 -3.22
CA LEU A 49 -4.94 -5.74 -2.26
C LEU A 49 -3.52 -5.36 -2.68
N LEU A 50 -2.69 -6.35 -3.05
CA LEU A 50 -1.32 -6.11 -3.50
C LEU A 50 -1.26 -5.44 -4.88
N THR A 51 -2.30 -5.60 -5.70
CA THR A 51 -2.38 -4.89 -6.98
C THR A 51 -2.42 -3.37 -6.79
N ASN A 52 -3.03 -2.89 -5.70
CA ASN A 52 -3.01 -1.45 -5.38
C ASN A 52 -1.61 -0.98 -4.97
N VAL A 53 -0.86 -1.79 -4.21
CA VAL A 53 0.52 -1.48 -3.82
C VAL A 53 1.42 -1.39 -5.06
N VAL A 54 1.32 -2.36 -5.97
CA VAL A 54 2.10 -2.36 -7.21
C VAL A 54 1.70 -1.19 -8.12
N ALA A 55 0.42 -0.84 -8.19
CA ALA A 55 -0.04 0.34 -8.93
C ALA A 55 0.52 1.65 -8.35
N ALA A 56 0.58 1.77 -7.02
CA ALA A 56 1.19 2.91 -6.33
C ALA A 56 2.69 3.02 -6.64
N ASP A 57 3.43 1.91 -6.65
CA ASP A 57 4.84 1.88 -7.04
C ASP A 57 5.07 2.35 -8.48
N PHE A 58 4.25 1.89 -9.45
CA PHE A 58 4.32 2.41 -10.82
C PHE A 58 4.11 3.91 -10.89
N PHE A 59 3.14 4.44 -10.13
CA PHE A 59 2.91 5.88 -10.06
C PHE A 59 4.08 6.64 -9.46
N ILE A 60 4.64 6.16 -8.34
CA ILE A 60 5.77 6.81 -7.67
C ILE A 60 7.02 6.80 -8.55
N LYS A 61 7.27 5.70 -9.28
CA LYS A 61 8.36 5.62 -10.26
C LYS A 61 8.19 6.64 -11.38
N ASP A 62 7.03 6.67 -12.03
CA ASP A 62 6.73 7.65 -13.11
C ASP A 62 6.84 9.11 -12.61
N PHE A 63 6.33 9.39 -11.42
CA PHE A 63 6.45 10.71 -10.79
C PHE A 63 7.90 11.08 -10.49
N SER A 64 8.67 10.17 -9.90
CA SER A 64 10.06 10.40 -9.51
C SER A 64 10.96 10.60 -10.73
N GLU A 65 10.76 9.82 -11.80
CA GLU A 65 11.48 9.97 -13.07
C GLU A 65 11.18 11.34 -13.70
N LYS A 66 9.91 11.75 -13.74
CA LYS A 66 9.52 13.07 -14.24
C LYS A 66 10.13 14.19 -13.40
N LEU A 67 10.18 14.04 -12.07
CA LEU A 67 10.76 15.04 -11.17
C LEU A 67 12.27 15.17 -11.38
N VAL A 68 12.99 14.05 -11.49
CA VAL A 68 14.43 14.01 -11.78
C VAL A 68 14.73 14.70 -13.11
N ASN A 69 13.97 14.37 -14.16
CA ASN A 69 14.13 14.96 -15.49
C ASN A 69 13.81 16.47 -15.51
N ALA A 70 12.70 16.88 -14.90
CA ALA A 70 12.29 18.28 -14.84
C ALA A 70 13.27 19.16 -14.03
N ARG A 71 13.93 18.59 -13.02
CA ARG A 71 14.90 19.29 -12.17
C ARG A 71 16.34 19.15 -12.65
N GLY A 72 16.60 18.41 -13.75
CA GLY A 72 17.93 18.23 -14.32
C GLY A 72 18.92 17.53 -13.38
N ILE A 73 18.43 16.67 -12.48
CA ILE A 73 19.28 15.98 -11.48
C ILE A 73 20.10 14.92 -12.22
N LYS A 74 21.43 15.04 -12.17
CA LYS A 74 22.33 14.07 -12.80
C LYS A 74 22.33 12.76 -12.02
N MET A 75 21.95 11.67 -12.69
CA MET A 75 22.09 10.30 -12.17
C MET A 75 23.52 9.83 -12.47
N GLU A 76 24.50 10.23 -11.65
CA GLU A 76 25.92 9.89 -11.83
C GLU A 76 26.22 8.41 -11.48
N GLY A 77 25.52 7.47 -12.12
CA GLY A 77 25.64 6.03 -11.85
C GLY A 77 24.91 5.54 -10.59
N TYR A 78 24.28 6.44 -9.84
CA TYR A 78 23.47 6.10 -8.67
C TYR A 78 22.01 5.79 -9.04
N GLY A 79 21.38 4.89 -8.28
CA GLY A 79 19.98 4.53 -8.47
C GLY A 79 19.01 5.65 -8.10
N LEU A 80 17.80 5.61 -8.65
CA LEU A 80 16.71 6.57 -8.40
C LEU A 80 16.49 6.91 -6.90
N PRO A 81 16.48 5.94 -5.95
CA PRO A 81 16.32 6.25 -4.53
C PRO A 81 17.39 7.19 -3.96
N HIS A 82 18.61 7.12 -4.48
CA HIS A 82 19.73 7.95 -4.03
C HIS A 82 19.59 9.38 -4.54
N ALA A 83 19.33 9.55 -5.85
CA ALA A 83 19.13 10.88 -6.43
C ALA A 83 17.94 11.63 -5.80
N THR A 84 16.84 10.91 -5.55
CA THR A 84 15.66 11.47 -4.88
C THR A 84 15.96 11.82 -3.43
N ALA A 85 16.66 10.95 -2.68
CA ALA A 85 17.04 11.24 -1.29
C ALA A 85 17.92 12.47 -1.14
N VAL A 86 18.94 12.62 -2.00
CA VAL A 86 19.82 13.79 -1.99
C VAL A 86 19.01 15.06 -2.28
N PHE A 87 18.10 15.03 -3.25
CA PHE A 87 17.24 16.18 -3.53
C PHE A 87 16.38 16.59 -2.33
N PHE A 88 15.71 15.64 -1.67
CA PHE A 88 14.88 15.93 -0.51
C PHE A 88 15.71 16.42 0.68
N ALA A 89 16.90 15.85 0.92
CA ALA A 89 17.79 16.28 1.98
C ALA A 89 18.32 17.71 1.77
N THR A 90 18.75 18.04 0.54
CA THR A 90 19.18 19.40 0.21
C THR A 90 18.05 20.40 0.41
N ARG A 91 16.83 20.04 0.00
CA ARG A 91 15.65 20.89 0.22
C ARG A 91 15.31 21.05 1.69
N ALA A 92 15.37 19.98 2.48
CA ALA A 92 15.13 20.03 3.92
C ALA A 92 16.16 20.93 4.64
N ALA A 93 17.42 20.88 4.22
CA ALA A 93 18.50 21.72 4.78
C ALA A 93 18.34 23.22 4.46
N GLU A 94 17.63 23.56 3.38
CA GLU A 94 17.32 24.95 2.99
C GLU A 94 16.10 25.52 3.74
N MET A 95 15.34 24.70 4.49
CA MET A 95 14.09 25.12 5.13
C MET A 95 14.33 25.87 6.45
N SER A 96 13.50 26.89 6.71
CA SER A 96 13.44 27.50 8.04
C SER A 96 12.72 26.57 9.03
N HIS A 97 12.90 26.77 10.34
CA HIS A 97 12.16 26.01 11.36
C HIS A 97 10.64 26.15 11.24
N GLU A 98 10.15 27.29 10.73
CA GLU A 98 8.73 27.56 10.53
C GLU A 98 8.17 26.73 9.36
N ASP A 99 8.95 26.59 8.28
CA ASP A 99 8.60 25.74 7.14
C ASP A 99 8.62 24.25 7.50
N ILE A 100 9.54 23.82 8.37
CA ILE A 100 9.60 22.43 8.86
C ILE A 100 8.37 22.09 9.69
N SER A 101 7.90 23.04 10.50
CA SER A 101 6.66 22.88 11.27
C SER A 101 5.44 22.72 10.35
N HIS A 102 5.41 23.45 9.22
CA HIS A 102 4.40 23.27 8.17
C HIS A 102 4.51 21.90 7.49
N VAL A 103 5.72 21.48 7.11
CA VAL A 103 5.95 20.16 6.51
C VAL A 103 5.55 19.05 7.48
N GLN A 104 5.87 19.18 8.76
CA GLN A 104 5.46 18.25 9.80
C GLN A 104 3.94 18.15 9.86
N LEU A 105 3.23 19.28 9.90
CA LEU A 105 1.77 19.30 9.98
C LEU A 105 1.10 18.63 8.77
N LEU A 106 1.70 18.78 7.58
CA LEU A 106 1.20 18.18 6.35
C LEU A 106 1.58 16.70 6.23
N LEU A 107 2.83 16.32 6.50
CA LEU A 107 3.40 15.01 6.18
C LEU A 107 3.14 13.96 7.26
N LYS A 108 3.08 14.37 8.53
CA LYS A 108 2.93 13.48 9.67
C LYS A 108 1.64 12.65 9.65
N PRO A 109 0.46 13.20 9.31
CA PRO A 109 -0.76 12.40 9.14
C PRO A 109 -0.61 11.31 8.09
N PHE A 110 0.07 11.61 6.97
CA PHE A 110 0.31 10.61 5.92
C PHE A 110 1.28 9.51 6.37
N ILE A 111 2.36 9.86 7.08
CA ILE A 111 3.31 8.88 7.62
C ILE A 111 2.61 7.94 8.60
N ARG A 112 1.81 8.48 9.52
CA ARG A 112 1.05 7.68 10.49
C ARG A 112 -0.02 6.82 9.82
N ALA A 113 -0.69 7.32 8.79
CA ALA A 113 -1.62 6.53 7.99
C ALA A 113 -0.89 5.40 7.24
N ALA A 114 0.31 5.66 6.70
CA ALA A 114 1.13 4.65 6.04
C ALA A 114 1.61 3.58 7.03
N ILE A 115 2.06 3.95 8.22
CA ILE A 115 2.40 3.03 9.31
C ILE A 115 1.20 2.16 9.67
N GLY A 116 0.02 2.76 9.90
CA GLY A 116 -1.20 2.01 10.19
C GLY A 116 -1.60 1.05 9.06
N ALA A 117 -1.41 1.45 7.79
CA ALA A 117 -1.66 0.57 6.65
C ALA A 117 -0.72 -0.65 6.63
N THR A 118 0.53 -0.50 7.09
CA THR A 118 1.48 -1.63 7.20
C THR A 118 1.15 -2.62 8.30
N GLU A 119 0.29 -2.27 9.26
CA GLU A 119 -0.13 -3.20 10.33
C GLU A 119 -1.29 -4.12 9.90
N ASN A 120 -1.99 -3.80 8.80
CA ASN A 120 -3.26 -4.43 8.44
C ASN A 120 -3.14 -5.56 7.40
N PHE A 121 -1.97 -5.81 6.82
CA PHE A 121 -1.80 -6.89 5.86
C PHE A 121 -1.33 -8.16 6.57
N GLU A 122 -2.28 -9.00 7.00
CA GLU A 122 -1.98 -10.31 7.58
C GLU A 122 -2.85 -11.39 6.92
N ILE A 123 -2.20 -12.45 6.44
CA ILE A 123 -2.89 -13.67 6.00
C ILE A 123 -2.85 -14.63 7.19
N ASP A 124 -4.02 -14.98 7.72
CA ASP A 124 -4.14 -15.95 8.82
C ASP A 124 -3.34 -17.23 8.52
N GLN A 125 -2.63 -17.74 9.53
CA GLN A 125 -1.72 -18.88 9.39
C GLN A 125 -2.44 -20.14 8.88
N SER A 126 -3.69 -20.35 9.28
CA SER A 126 -4.49 -21.49 8.80
C SER A 126 -4.79 -21.40 7.30
N ASN A 127 -4.92 -20.18 6.78
CA ASN A 127 -5.10 -19.89 5.36
C ASN A 127 -3.78 -19.93 4.60
N LEU A 128 -2.69 -19.44 5.19
CA LEU A 128 -1.34 -19.47 4.62
C LEU A 128 -0.86 -20.91 4.41
N GLY A 129 -1.05 -21.79 5.39
CA GLY A 129 -0.68 -23.21 5.30
C GLY A 129 -1.44 -24.00 4.21
N ARG A 130 -2.51 -23.43 3.66
CA ARG A 130 -3.30 -24.00 2.56
C ARG A 130 -2.84 -23.51 1.17
N MET A 131 -1.96 -22.50 1.11
CA MET A 131 -1.43 -21.93 -0.13
C MET A 131 -0.26 -22.75 -0.70
N LYS A 132 0.11 -22.47 -1.95
CA LYS A 132 1.32 -23.05 -2.56
C LYS A 132 2.56 -22.53 -1.83
N GLU A 133 3.57 -23.39 -1.69
CA GLU A 133 4.81 -23.08 -0.97
C GLU A 133 5.48 -21.77 -1.45
N VAL A 134 5.47 -21.50 -2.75
CA VAL A 134 5.98 -20.25 -3.35
C VAL A 134 5.27 -19.01 -2.81
N ALA A 135 3.94 -19.08 -2.59
CA ALA A 135 3.18 -17.98 -2.02
C ALA A 135 3.48 -17.79 -0.52
N ILE A 136 3.76 -18.88 0.19
CA ILE A 136 4.15 -18.84 1.60
C ILE A 136 5.51 -18.13 1.76
N TYR A 137 6.52 -18.51 0.98
CA TYR A 137 7.82 -17.83 1.01
C TYR A 137 7.72 -16.36 0.60
N ALA A 138 6.97 -16.07 -0.47
CA ALA A 138 6.76 -14.70 -0.91
C ALA A 138 6.03 -13.86 0.15
N TYR A 139 5.13 -14.46 0.92
CA TYR A 139 4.43 -13.80 2.01
C TYR A 139 5.39 -13.38 3.12
N TYR A 140 6.25 -14.30 3.60
CA TYR A 140 7.24 -13.97 4.63
C TYR A 140 8.26 -12.93 4.15
N GLY A 141 8.65 -12.99 2.87
CA GLY A 141 9.49 -11.96 2.25
C GLY A 141 8.82 -10.58 2.27
N CYS A 142 7.54 -10.52 1.88
CA CYS A 142 6.75 -9.30 1.90
C CYS A 142 6.55 -8.75 3.33
N GLN A 143 6.25 -9.61 4.30
CA GLN A 143 6.16 -9.25 5.73
C GLN A 143 7.47 -8.63 6.25
N THR A 144 8.61 -9.23 5.91
CA THR A 144 9.92 -8.72 6.32
C THR A 144 10.19 -7.34 5.70
N ALA A 145 9.88 -7.16 4.43
CA ALA A 145 10.04 -5.87 3.75
C ALA A 145 9.09 -4.80 4.30
N MET A 146 7.85 -5.18 4.64
CA MET A 146 6.86 -4.31 5.27
C MET A 146 7.31 -3.85 6.66
N ALA A 147 7.87 -4.75 7.48
CA ALA A 147 8.43 -4.40 8.79
C ALA A 147 9.62 -3.42 8.67
N ARG A 148 10.47 -3.57 7.64
CA ARG A 148 11.55 -2.60 7.35
C ARG A 148 11.01 -1.24 6.91
N LEU A 149 9.97 -1.22 6.07
CA LEU A 149 9.31 0.01 5.66
C LEU A 149 8.71 0.73 6.87
N LYS A 150 8.02 0.00 7.75
CA LYS A 150 7.50 0.54 9.01
C LYS A 150 8.59 1.18 9.85
N ALA A 151 9.70 0.47 10.09
CA ALA A 151 10.81 1.00 10.86
C ALA A 151 11.44 2.26 10.23
N ALA A 152 11.51 2.33 8.90
CA ALA A 152 12.00 3.52 8.20
C ALA A 152 11.02 4.71 8.29
N LEU A 153 9.70 4.43 8.25
CA LEU A 153 8.66 5.45 8.46
C LEU A 153 8.63 5.94 9.91
N ASP A 154 8.81 5.06 10.89
CA ASP A 154 8.94 5.42 12.30
C ASP A 154 10.17 6.32 12.53
N LEU A 155 11.30 6.01 11.89
CA LEU A 155 12.49 6.86 11.92
C LEU A 155 12.19 8.26 11.36
N LEU A 156 11.47 8.34 10.24
CA LEU A 156 11.07 9.60 9.64
C LEU A 156 10.09 10.38 10.54
N ASP A 157 9.11 9.72 11.17
CA ASP A 157 8.17 10.35 12.11
C ASP A 157 8.91 10.97 13.30
N VAL A 158 9.85 10.22 13.90
CA VAL A 158 10.67 10.69 15.01
C VAL A 158 11.58 11.87 14.59
N SER A 159 12.17 11.82 13.40
CA SER A 159 12.98 12.94 12.89
C SER A 159 12.13 14.20 12.68
N LEU A 160 10.91 14.06 12.18
CA LEU A 160 9.97 15.18 12.02
C LEU A 160 9.45 15.70 13.37
N GLU A 161 9.24 14.84 14.36
CA GLU A 161 8.83 15.23 15.72
C GLU A 161 9.82 16.13 16.43
N LYS A 162 11.12 15.89 16.20
CA LYS A 162 12.18 16.71 16.80
C LYS A 162 12.31 18.10 16.17
N GLY A 163 11.76 18.31 14.97
CA GLY A 163 11.75 19.62 14.30
C GLY A 163 13.12 20.16 13.89
N ASP A 164 14.19 19.35 13.96
CA ASP A 164 15.55 19.73 13.59
C ASP A 164 15.82 19.32 12.12
N PRO A 165 16.04 20.28 11.20
CA PRO A 165 16.34 19.99 9.80
C PRO A 165 17.57 19.09 9.61
N ARG A 166 18.53 19.11 10.54
CA ARG A 166 19.74 18.28 10.47
C ARG A 166 19.46 16.79 10.61
N LEU A 167 18.31 16.43 11.20
CA LEU A 167 17.87 15.04 11.36
C LEU A 167 17.14 14.51 10.11
N LEU A 168 16.81 15.38 9.15
CA LEU A 168 16.24 15.04 7.85
C LEU A 168 17.35 14.97 6.80
N ASP A 169 18.36 14.14 7.07
CA ASP A 169 19.50 13.96 6.19
C ASP A 169 19.22 13.00 5.02
N ALA A 170 20.18 12.90 4.10
CA ALA A 170 20.07 12.00 2.95
C ALA A 170 19.95 10.53 3.37
N THR A 171 20.47 10.16 4.55
CA THR A 171 20.40 8.80 5.08
C THR A 171 18.98 8.41 5.43
N VAL A 172 18.25 9.28 6.14
CA VAL A 172 16.85 9.05 6.51
C VAL A 172 15.99 8.92 5.26
N PHE A 173 16.06 9.88 4.32
CA PHE A 173 15.28 9.80 3.08
C PHE A 173 15.65 8.57 2.24
N HIS A 174 16.94 8.25 2.12
CA HIS A 174 17.38 7.07 1.39
C HIS A 174 16.87 5.78 2.04
N SER A 175 16.86 5.70 3.37
CA SER A 175 16.34 4.53 4.09
C SER A 175 14.86 4.29 3.80
N VAL A 176 14.05 5.35 3.76
CA VAL A 176 12.61 5.27 3.44
C VAL A 176 12.40 4.86 1.99
N PHE A 177 13.06 5.51 1.03
CA PHE A 177 12.90 5.17 -0.39
C PHE A 177 13.39 3.76 -0.71
N ARG A 178 14.50 3.33 -0.09
CA ARG A 178 15.00 1.96 -0.23
C ARG A 178 14.02 0.95 0.36
N ALA A 179 13.56 1.17 1.59
CA ALA A 179 12.62 0.26 2.25
C ALA A 179 11.29 0.17 1.50
N TYR A 180 10.80 1.30 0.97
CA TYR A 180 9.61 1.33 0.12
C TYR A 180 9.80 0.48 -1.15
N ARG A 181 10.96 0.60 -1.80
CA ARG A 181 11.27 -0.17 -3.02
C ARG A 181 11.39 -1.66 -2.72
N GLU A 182 12.08 -2.04 -1.66
CA GLU A 182 12.17 -3.43 -1.19
C GLU A 182 10.76 -4.01 -0.92
N TYR A 183 9.88 -3.21 -0.31
CA TYR A 183 8.49 -3.60 -0.06
C TYR A 183 7.68 -3.75 -1.36
N ALA A 184 7.76 -2.78 -2.28
CA ALA A 184 7.05 -2.84 -3.56
C ALA A 184 7.48 -4.05 -4.41
N ASP A 185 8.79 -4.33 -4.46
CA ASP A 185 9.32 -5.49 -5.18
C ASP A 185 8.82 -6.80 -4.55
N ALA A 186 8.86 -6.91 -3.21
CA ALA A 186 8.34 -8.08 -2.49
C ALA A 186 6.82 -8.26 -2.66
N ALA A 187 6.05 -7.16 -2.65
CA ALA A 187 4.62 -7.15 -2.93
C ALA A 187 4.32 -7.62 -4.36
N GLY A 188 5.16 -7.24 -5.34
CA GLY A 188 5.07 -7.72 -6.72
C GLY A 188 5.27 -9.24 -6.85
N ILE A 189 6.28 -9.78 -6.14
CA ILE A 189 6.55 -11.22 -6.09
C ILE A 189 5.38 -11.98 -5.45
N LEU A 190 4.88 -11.51 -4.30
CA LEU A 190 3.73 -12.11 -3.63
C LEU A 190 2.47 -12.05 -4.49
N ARG A 191 2.20 -10.91 -5.14
CA ARG A 191 1.09 -10.75 -6.09
C ARG A 191 1.16 -11.79 -7.21
N ALA A 192 2.33 -12.00 -7.81
CA ALA A 192 2.51 -13.03 -8.85
C ALA A 192 2.26 -14.45 -8.31
N ALA A 193 2.75 -14.76 -7.11
CA ALA A 193 2.51 -16.06 -6.47
C ALA A 193 1.03 -16.30 -6.14
N LEU A 194 0.30 -15.26 -5.72
CA LEU A 194 -1.13 -15.31 -5.46
C LEU A 194 -1.95 -15.40 -6.75
N GLN A 195 -1.54 -14.73 -7.83
CA GLN A 195 -2.15 -14.88 -9.16
C GLN A 195 -2.13 -16.35 -9.61
N ASN A 196 -0.98 -17.02 -9.46
CA ASN A 196 -0.80 -18.44 -9.78
C ASN A 196 -1.57 -19.37 -8.83
N SER A 197 -1.83 -18.94 -7.60
CA SER A 197 -2.59 -19.70 -6.61
C SER A 197 -4.10 -19.56 -6.81
N ALA A 198 -4.55 -18.41 -7.29
CA ALA A 198 -5.94 -18.13 -7.66
C ALA A 198 -6.29 -18.56 -9.10
N GLU A 199 -5.33 -19.07 -9.87
CA GLU A 199 -5.48 -19.48 -11.29
C GLU A 199 -6.01 -18.34 -12.19
N LEU A 200 -5.59 -17.11 -11.91
CA LEU A 200 -6.01 -15.94 -12.67
C LEU A 200 -5.20 -15.80 -13.97
N SER A 201 -5.88 -15.44 -15.06
CA SER A 201 -5.22 -15.17 -16.33
C SER A 201 -4.32 -13.94 -16.25
N SER A 202 -3.26 -13.92 -17.06
CA SER A 202 -2.36 -12.76 -17.16
C SER A 202 -3.12 -11.50 -17.61
N GLU A 203 -4.06 -11.65 -18.55
CA GLU A 203 -4.90 -10.55 -19.03
C GLU A 203 -5.76 -9.94 -17.92
N TYR A 204 -6.38 -10.77 -17.07
CA TYR A 204 -7.14 -10.31 -15.92
C TYR A 204 -6.24 -9.55 -14.93
N SER A 205 -5.02 -10.06 -14.70
CA SER A 205 -4.04 -9.43 -13.82
C SER A 205 -3.63 -8.04 -14.30
N VAL A 206 -3.35 -7.88 -15.59
CA VAL A 206 -3.05 -6.58 -16.22
C VAL A 206 -4.23 -5.63 -16.15
N LYS A 207 -5.45 -6.12 -16.41
CA LYS A 207 -6.67 -5.31 -16.32
C LYS A 207 -6.90 -4.76 -14.91
N CYS A 208 -6.69 -5.57 -13.88
CA CYS A 208 -6.79 -5.14 -12.49
C CYS A 208 -5.74 -4.07 -12.16
N LEU A 209 -4.49 -4.28 -12.59
CA LEU A 209 -3.41 -3.31 -12.38
C LEU A 209 -3.73 -1.96 -13.03
N ASN A 210 -4.16 -1.96 -14.29
CA ASN A 210 -4.51 -0.74 -15.01
C ASN A 210 -5.68 -0.01 -14.35
N ARG A 211 -6.68 -0.75 -13.83
CA ARG A 211 -7.80 -0.16 -13.11
C ARG A 211 -7.35 0.47 -11.79
N SER A 212 -6.52 -0.22 -11.00
CA SER A 212 -5.97 0.32 -9.76
C SER A 212 -5.10 1.55 -10.02
N PHE A 213 -4.28 1.53 -11.07
CA PHE A 213 -3.46 2.67 -11.47
C PHE A 213 -4.30 3.88 -11.90
N ALA A 214 -5.34 3.67 -12.71
CA ALA A 214 -6.26 4.72 -13.13
C ALA A 214 -7.02 5.33 -11.94
N ALA A 215 -7.48 4.49 -11.01
CA ALA A 215 -8.14 4.95 -9.78
C ALA A 215 -7.20 5.80 -8.92
N LEU A 216 -5.97 5.32 -8.71
CA LEU A 216 -4.95 6.04 -7.93
C LEU A 216 -4.60 7.39 -8.57
N LYS A 217 -4.44 7.44 -9.88
CA LYS A 217 -4.20 8.70 -10.60
C LYS A 217 -5.36 9.68 -10.43
N ALA A 218 -6.61 9.20 -10.50
CA ALA A 218 -7.79 10.03 -10.33
C ALA A 218 -7.90 10.60 -8.90
N GLU A 219 -7.66 9.75 -7.89
CA GLU A 219 -7.67 10.14 -6.47
C GLU A 219 -6.61 11.20 -6.16
N ILE A 220 -5.37 10.98 -6.64
CA ILE A 220 -4.27 11.94 -6.44
C ILE A 220 -4.58 13.27 -7.15
N SER A 221 -5.11 13.22 -8.38
CA SER A 221 -5.49 14.43 -9.11
C SER A 221 -6.58 15.21 -8.37
N ALA A 222 -7.61 14.52 -7.86
CA ALA A 222 -8.67 15.12 -7.07
C ALA A 222 -8.14 15.75 -5.76
N SER A 223 -7.19 15.10 -5.09
CA SER A 223 -6.54 15.64 -3.90
C SER A 223 -5.76 16.92 -4.22
N PHE A 224 -5.04 16.98 -5.34
CA PHE A 224 -4.32 18.19 -5.75
C PHE A 224 -5.29 19.34 -6.08
N GLU A 225 -6.37 19.06 -6.79
CA GLU A 225 -7.40 20.06 -7.10
C GLU A 225 -8.07 20.60 -5.82
N HIS A 226 -8.35 19.72 -4.86
CA HIS A 226 -8.91 20.11 -3.57
C HIS A 226 -7.94 20.98 -2.77
N ASN A 227 -6.66 20.60 -2.69
CA ASN A 227 -5.65 21.36 -1.97
C ASN A 227 -5.41 22.73 -2.62
N ALA A 228 -5.38 22.81 -3.95
CA ALA A 228 -5.29 24.08 -4.67
C ALA A 228 -6.48 25.00 -4.38
N LYS A 229 -7.70 24.45 -4.32
CA LYS A 229 -8.91 25.22 -3.94
C LYS A 229 -8.86 25.68 -2.49
N LEU A 230 -8.37 24.86 -1.57
CA LEU A 230 -8.18 25.22 -0.16
C LEU A 230 -7.16 26.35 0.00
N GLU A 231 -6.02 26.30 -0.72
CA GLU A 231 -5.03 27.37 -0.69
C GLU A 231 -5.59 28.68 -1.24
N LEU A 232 -6.36 28.64 -2.33
CA LEU A 232 -7.02 29.82 -2.88
C LEU A 232 -8.06 30.41 -1.93
N ALA A 233 -8.85 29.56 -1.27
CA ALA A 233 -9.83 29.99 -0.27
C ALA A 233 -9.13 30.59 0.96
N LYS A 234 -8.01 30.01 1.41
CA LYS A 234 -7.21 30.55 2.52
C LYS A 234 -6.61 31.91 2.17
N LYS A 235 -6.01 32.05 0.98
CA LYS A 235 -5.50 33.35 0.49
C LYS A 235 -6.59 34.41 0.36
N ALA A 236 -7.78 34.03 -0.09
CA ALA A 236 -8.93 34.94 -0.17
C ALA A 236 -9.44 35.34 1.22
N ALA A 237 -9.46 34.42 2.19
CA ALA A 237 -9.82 34.71 3.57
C ALA A 237 -8.78 35.62 4.24
N ASP A 238 -7.49 35.32 4.10
CA ASP A 238 -6.38 36.11 4.64
C ASP A 238 -6.39 37.54 4.06
N ALA A 239 -6.68 37.68 2.76
CA ALA A 239 -6.86 38.98 2.10
C ALA A 239 -8.12 39.74 2.54
N ALA A 240 -9.18 39.04 2.95
CA ALA A 240 -10.40 39.65 3.49
C ALA A 240 -10.24 40.10 4.95
N THR A 241 -9.33 39.48 5.71
CA THR A 241 -8.96 39.89 7.08
C THR A 241 -7.81 40.89 7.14
N ALA A 242 -7.17 41.24 6.02
CA ALA A 242 -6.18 42.31 5.98
C ALA A 242 -6.89 43.67 6.22
N PRO A 243 -6.41 44.52 7.15
CA PRO A 243 -7.05 45.79 7.43
C PRO A 243 -7.05 46.67 6.17
N SER A 244 -8.20 47.26 5.89
CA SER A 244 -8.38 48.22 4.80
C SER A 244 -7.40 49.40 4.95
N PRO A 245 -6.76 49.89 3.87
CA PRO A 245 -5.85 51.04 3.93
C PRO A 245 -6.54 52.32 4.42
N THR A 246 -7.88 52.35 4.49
CA THR A 246 -8.66 53.54 4.81
C THR A 246 -8.73 53.84 6.32
N GLU A 247 -8.29 52.93 7.20
CA GLU A 247 -8.29 53.17 8.66
C GLU A 247 -6.96 53.75 9.20
N MET A 248 -5.88 53.79 8.40
CA MET A 248 -4.60 54.38 8.82
C MET A 248 -4.50 55.90 8.60
N GLU A 249 -5.39 56.52 7.82
CA GLU A 249 -5.34 57.96 7.56
C GLU A 249 -6.15 58.82 8.56
N VAL A 250 -7.03 58.21 9.37
CA VAL A 250 -7.83 58.96 10.36
C VAL A 250 -7.12 59.10 11.71
N ALA A 251 -6.13 58.25 12.01
CA ALA A 251 -5.44 58.25 13.30
C ALA A 251 -4.29 59.28 13.41
N SER A 252 -3.81 59.87 12.31
CA SER A 252 -2.69 60.83 12.34
C SER A 252 -3.10 62.32 12.44
N GLY A 253 -4.41 62.61 12.44
CA GLY A 253 -4.93 63.99 12.36
C GLY A 253 -5.39 64.64 13.68
N SER A 254 -5.19 64.01 14.85
CA SER A 254 -5.83 64.47 16.11
C SER A 254 -4.89 64.88 17.24
N GLU A 255 -3.66 65.32 16.96
CA GLU A 255 -2.81 66.01 17.94
C GLU A 255 -2.31 67.35 17.37
N SER A 256 -3.17 68.37 17.46
CA SER A 256 -2.81 69.78 17.37
C SER A 256 -3.83 70.60 18.15
N LYS A 257 -3.53 70.81 19.44
CA LYS A 257 -3.77 72.04 20.20
C LYS A 257 -3.23 71.92 21.62
#